data_AF-X0XGD3-F1
#
_entry.id   AF-X0XGD3-F1
#
_cell.length_a   1.000
_cell.length_b   1.000
_cell.length_c   1.000
_cell.angle_alpha   90.00
_cell.angle_beta   90.00
_cell.angle_gamma   90.00
#
_symmetry.space_group_name_H-M   'P 1'
#
loop_
_entity.id
_entity.type
_entity.pdbx_description
1 polymer ?
#
loop_
_entity_poly.entity_id
_entity_poly.type
_entity_poly.pdbx_seq_one_letter_code
_entity_poly.pdbx_strand_id
1 'polypeptide(L)'
;MKQHLITLCLLVAVTVYAGEYLLCIDNLDDDKTNFTVIKQVENHFIILADDGDVAKLKKRNYTFQILDNNPREKEYHLVYLLGKYDIISKNVFAKYGAVIDVYEDCVLMCASEDQMYQITEYKTKIVPIDFTPIVYNSGSTSQITSNNLQTDPLIEQMVEAVSEDSLEYHLSQLTGILPITTDEGDTTSFYSRFAGNTETNRDRLVPWLKKKFLEYGCDSVYEIPLLDNNYDAPVPVGIRIGKENPS
;
A
#
# COMPACT_ATOMS: atom_id res chain seq x y z
N MET A 1 -27.01 -21.38 54.46
CA MET A 1 -27.11 -20.17 53.61
C MET A 1 -25.73 -19.67 53.14
N LYS A 2 -24.89 -20.50 52.52
CA LYS A 2 -23.56 -20.08 52.01
C LYS A 2 -23.25 -20.55 50.58
N GLN A 3 -24.19 -21.23 49.92
CA GLN A 3 -23.99 -21.80 48.58
C GLN A 3 -24.52 -20.93 47.43
N HIS A 4 -25.34 -19.90 47.71
CA HIS A 4 -25.87 -19.01 46.65
C HIS A 4 -25.03 -17.76 46.40
N LEU A 5 -23.98 -17.51 47.19
CA LEU A 5 -23.14 -16.32 47.02
C LEU A 5 -21.95 -16.55 46.06
N ILE A 6 -21.53 -17.81 45.86
CA ILE A 6 -20.37 -18.14 45.01
C ILE A 6 -20.74 -18.13 43.52
N THR A 7 -22.00 -18.38 43.18
CA THR A 7 -22.46 -18.40 41.77
C THR A 7 -22.62 -16.99 41.18
N LEU A 8 -22.75 -15.94 42.00
CA LEU A 8 -22.97 -14.57 41.52
C LEU A 8 -21.67 -13.81 41.21
N CYS A 9 -20.53 -14.21 41.79
CA CYS A 9 -19.24 -13.55 41.53
C CYS A 9 -18.51 -14.07 40.28
N LEU A 10 -18.96 -15.16 39.66
CA LEU A 10 -18.35 -15.69 38.43
C LEU A 10 -18.90 -15.06 37.13
N LEU A 11 -19.87 -14.14 37.23
CA LEU A 11 -20.62 -13.62 36.09
C LEU A 11 -20.28 -12.18 35.69
N VAL A 12 -19.30 -11.53 36.34
CA VAL A 12 -18.98 -10.10 36.07
C VAL A 12 -17.49 -9.84 35.80
N ALA A 13 -16.72 -10.88 35.44
CA ALA A 13 -15.32 -10.73 35.02
C ALA A 13 -15.04 -11.29 33.62
N VAL A 14 -16.08 -11.48 32.80
CA VAL A 14 -15.85 -11.53 31.36
C VAL A 14 -15.77 -10.06 30.92
N THR A 15 -14.59 -9.48 31.01
CA THR A 15 -14.22 -8.40 30.11
C THR A 15 -14.36 -9.00 28.72
N VAL A 16 -15.54 -8.82 28.11
CA VAL A 16 -15.71 -9.00 26.68
C VAL A 16 -14.87 -7.89 26.06
N TYR A 17 -13.58 -8.17 25.92
CA TYR A 17 -12.78 -7.49 24.92
C TYR A 17 -13.48 -7.85 23.61
N ALA A 18 -14.28 -6.92 23.09
CA ALA A 18 -14.73 -6.99 21.72
C ALA A 18 -13.45 -6.93 20.88
N GLY A 19 -12.87 -8.09 20.60
CA GLY A 19 -11.64 -8.23 19.85
C GLY A 19 -11.95 -7.92 18.40
N GLU A 20 -11.27 -6.94 17.84
CA GLU A 20 -11.21 -6.85 16.38
C GLU A 20 -10.28 -7.97 15.89
N TYR A 21 -10.66 -8.61 14.79
CA TYR A 21 -9.92 -9.68 14.15
C TYR A 21 -9.46 -9.21 12.77
N LEU A 22 -8.24 -9.58 12.40
CA LEU A 22 -7.81 -9.53 11.00
C LEU A 22 -8.19 -10.87 10.37
N LEU A 23 -9.05 -10.83 9.37
CA LEU A 23 -9.52 -12.04 8.67
C LEU A 23 -9.12 -12.01 7.20
N CYS A 24 -8.83 -13.18 6.65
CA CYS A 24 -8.81 -13.41 5.21
C CYS A 24 -10.08 -14.17 4.82
N ILE A 25 -10.79 -13.70 3.79
CA ILE A 25 -11.98 -14.32 3.25
C ILE A 25 -11.82 -14.49 1.75
N ASP A 26 -12.14 -15.68 1.26
CA ASP A 26 -12.11 -15.96 -0.17
C ASP A 26 -13.46 -15.61 -0.81
N ASN A 27 -13.44 -14.97 -1.98
CA ASN A 27 -14.64 -14.74 -2.80
C ASN A 27 -15.77 -13.97 -2.10
N LEU A 28 -15.48 -12.81 -1.50
CA LEU A 28 -16.45 -11.96 -0.80
C LEU A 28 -17.33 -11.10 -1.74
N ASP A 29 -17.23 -11.26 -3.07
CA ASP A 29 -17.72 -10.34 -4.11
C ASP A 29 -19.16 -9.82 -3.93
N ASP A 30 -20.11 -10.67 -3.57
CA ASP A 30 -21.53 -10.30 -3.46
C ASP A 30 -21.87 -9.50 -2.18
N ASP A 31 -20.99 -9.53 -1.18
CA ASP A 31 -21.28 -9.05 0.18
C ASP A 31 -20.24 -8.07 0.74
N LYS A 32 -19.31 -7.58 -0.10
CA LYS A 32 -18.21 -6.68 0.28
C LYS A 32 -18.65 -5.45 1.07
N THR A 33 -19.86 -4.95 0.83
CA THR A 33 -20.41 -3.77 1.50
C THR A 33 -20.86 -4.02 2.94
N ASN A 34 -21.01 -5.29 3.32
CA ASN A 34 -21.45 -5.69 4.66
C ASN A 34 -20.30 -5.87 5.65
N PHE A 35 -19.05 -5.77 5.18
CA PHE A 35 -17.84 -6.01 5.95
C PHE A 35 -16.84 -4.86 5.77
N THR A 36 -16.00 -4.64 6.78
CA THR A 36 -14.93 -3.64 6.72
C THR A 36 -13.73 -4.21 5.97
N VAL A 37 -13.80 -4.21 4.64
CA VAL A 37 -12.70 -4.67 3.79
C VAL A 37 -11.58 -3.63 3.80
N ILE A 38 -10.36 -4.03 4.14
CA ILE A 38 -9.19 -3.12 4.17
C ILE A 38 -8.27 -3.35 2.97
N LYS A 39 -8.23 -4.58 2.43
CA LYS A 39 -7.42 -4.90 1.25
C LYS A 39 -8.04 -6.02 0.43
N GLN A 40 -7.82 -5.95 -0.88
CA GLN A 40 -8.02 -7.08 -1.78
C GLN A 40 -6.66 -7.47 -2.38
N VAL A 41 -6.32 -8.75 -2.27
CA VAL A 41 -5.14 -9.37 -2.90
C VAL A 41 -5.68 -10.52 -3.74
N GLU A 42 -5.64 -10.39 -5.06
CA GLU A 42 -6.24 -11.37 -5.97
C GLU A 42 -7.73 -11.63 -5.62
N ASN A 43 -8.08 -12.87 -5.26
CA ASN A 43 -9.42 -13.31 -4.86
C ASN A 43 -9.62 -13.34 -3.32
N HIS A 44 -8.62 -12.88 -2.57
CA HIS A 44 -8.60 -12.84 -1.12
C HIS A 44 -8.92 -11.44 -0.60
N PHE A 45 -9.86 -11.38 0.35
CA PHE A 45 -10.28 -10.16 1.03
C PHE A 45 -9.75 -10.16 2.44
N ILE A 46 -8.86 -9.20 2.71
CA ILE A 46 -8.43 -8.91 4.06
C ILE A 46 -9.44 -7.94 4.66
N ILE A 47 -10.09 -8.35 5.74
CA ILE A 47 -11.10 -7.56 6.43
C ILE A 47 -10.74 -7.37 7.90
N LEU A 48 -11.23 -6.27 8.46
CA LEU A 48 -11.30 -6.07 9.89
C LEU A 48 -12.70 -6.45 10.36
N ALA A 49 -12.80 -7.36 11.32
CA ALA A 49 -14.07 -7.95 11.76
C ALA A 49 -14.19 -7.94 13.28
N ASP A 50 -15.41 -7.85 13.79
CA ASP A 50 -15.71 -8.13 15.20
C ASP A 50 -16.35 -9.53 15.36
N ASP A 51 -16.68 -9.90 16.60
CA ASP A 51 -17.40 -11.14 16.91
C ASP A 51 -18.74 -11.27 16.14
N GLY A 52 -19.41 -10.14 15.90
CA GLY A 52 -20.66 -10.08 15.15
C GLY A 52 -20.45 -10.42 13.67
N ASP A 53 -19.40 -9.88 13.07
CA ASP A 53 -19.01 -10.17 11.69
C ASP A 53 -18.56 -11.63 11.53
N VAL A 54 -17.78 -12.17 12.48
CA VAL A 54 -17.42 -13.59 12.51
C VAL A 54 -18.67 -14.48 12.58
N ALA A 55 -19.66 -14.11 13.38
CA ALA A 55 -20.93 -14.83 13.45
C ALA A 55 -21.72 -14.76 12.13
N LYS A 56 -21.72 -13.60 11.45
CA LYS A 56 -22.34 -13.45 10.12
C LYS A 56 -21.64 -14.34 9.08
N LEU A 57 -20.32 -14.34 9.05
CA LEU A 57 -19.53 -15.17 8.12
C LEU A 57 -19.83 -16.66 8.31
N LYS A 58 -19.83 -17.13 9.57
CA LYS A 58 -20.21 -18.52 9.91
C LYS A 58 -21.64 -18.84 9.49
N LYS A 59 -22.60 -17.94 9.75
CA LYS A 59 -24.02 -18.14 9.39
C LYS A 59 -24.24 -18.23 7.89
N ARG A 60 -23.44 -17.50 7.10
CA ARG A 60 -23.50 -17.47 5.63
C ARG A 60 -22.62 -18.55 4.96
N ASN A 61 -21.95 -19.40 5.75
CA ASN A 61 -21.03 -20.44 5.26
C ASN A 61 -19.87 -19.91 4.40
N TYR A 62 -19.35 -18.71 4.71
CA TYR A 62 -18.12 -18.24 4.09
C TYR A 62 -16.92 -19.04 4.60
N THR A 63 -15.97 -19.33 3.72
CA THR A 63 -14.65 -19.85 4.08
C THR A 63 -13.76 -18.67 4.44
N PHE A 64 -13.27 -18.65 5.67
CA PHE A 64 -12.40 -17.59 6.16
C PHE A 64 -11.35 -18.12 7.12
N GLN A 65 -10.24 -17.40 7.23
CA GLN A 65 -9.14 -17.66 8.14
C GLN A 65 -8.95 -16.45 9.07
N ILE A 66 -8.80 -16.72 10.36
CA ILE A 66 -8.36 -15.69 11.32
C ILE A 66 -6.84 -15.55 11.18
N LEU A 67 -6.40 -14.38 10.73
CA LEU A 67 -4.99 -14.04 10.55
C LEU A 67 -4.38 -13.50 11.84
N ASP A 68 -5.11 -12.64 12.57
CA ASP A 68 -4.69 -12.12 13.87
C ASP A 68 -5.89 -11.79 14.77
N ASN A 69 -5.71 -11.92 16.09
CA ASN A 69 -6.73 -11.63 17.11
C ASN A 69 -6.56 -10.25 17.77
N ASN A 70 -5.44 -9.56 17.54
CA ASN A 70 -5.15 -8.23 18.08
C ASN A 70 -4.49 -7.35 17.01
N PRO A 71 -5.21 -6.96 15.95
CA PRO A 71 -4.61 -6.30 14.79
C PRO A 71 -4.21 -4.84 15.03
N ARG A 72 -4.84 -4.14 15.99
CA ARG A 72 -4.55 -2.72 16.22
C ARG A 72 -3.20 -2.42 16.87
N GLU A 73 -2.56 -3.42 17.46
CA GLU A 73 -1.29 -3.26 18.18
C GLU A 73 -0.07 -3.62 17.31
N LYS A 74 -0.28 -3.87 16.01
CA LYS A 74 0.71 -4.44 15.11
C LYS A 74 0.74 -3.71 13.77
N GLU A 75 1.90 -3.75 13.14
CA GLU A 75 2.14 -3.19 11.80
C GLU A 75 2.17 -4.31 10.77
N TYR A 76 1.35 -4.18 9.72
CA TYR A 76 1.23 -5.18 8.67
C TYR A 76 1.69 -4.63 7.34
N HIS A 77 2.37 -5.47 6.57
CA HIS A 77 2.98 -5.11 5.30
C HIS A 77 2.76 -6.22 4.28
N LEU A 78 2.35 -5.86 3.06
CA LEU A 78 2.41 -6.74 1.90
C LEU A 78 3.75 -6.55 1.20
N VAL A 79 4.48 -7.65 1.05
CA VAL A 79 5.79 -7.68 0.39
C VAL A 79 5.67 -8.43 -0.93
N TYR A 80 5.80 -7.69 -2.04
CA TYR A 80 5.81 -8.23 -3.40
C TYR A 80 7.25 -8.41 -3.88
N LEU A 81 7.60 -9.58 -4.41
CA LEU A 81 8.91 -9.79 -5.04
C LEU A 81 8.91 -9.22 -6.47
N LEU A 82 9.86 -8.34 -6.77
CA LEU A 82 10.05 -7.74 -8.10
C LEU A 82 11.26 -8.39 -8.79
N GLY A 83 11.03 -9.42 -9.60
CA GLY A 83 12.07 -10.03 -10.42
C GLY A 83 11.88 -11.53 -10.64
N LYS A 84 12.88 -12.18 -11.26
CA LYS A 84 12.93 -13.64 -11.48
C LYS A 84 13.30 -14.39 -10.19
N TYR A 85 12.58 -14.13 -9.11
CA TYR A 85 12.65 -14.96 -7.92
C TYR A 85 11.48 -15.93 -8.00
N ASP A 86 11.76 -17.15 -8.42
CA ASP A 86 10.72 -18.14 -8.77
C ASP A 86 9.90 -18.64 -7.56
N ILE A 87 10.25 -18.26 -6.32
CA ILE A 87 9.60 -18.81 -5.13
C ILE A 87 9.50 -17.76 -4.02
N ILE A 88 8.27 -17.29 -3.79
CA ILE A 88 7.87 -16.67 -2.53
C ILE A 88 7.77 -17.79 -1.49
N SER A 89 8.69 -17.83 -0.53
CA SER A 89 8.67 -18.83 0.56
C SER A 89 8.67 -18.17 1.92
N LYS A 90 7.81 -18.67 2.83
CA LYS A 90 7.75 -18.26 4.24
C LYS A 90 9.14 -18.22 4.89
N ASN A 91 10.02 -19.15 4.54
CA ASN A 91 11.35 -19.29 5.15
C ASN A 91 12.30 -18.12 4.79
N VAL A 92 12.14 -17.50 3.63
CA VAL A 92 13.00 -16.38 3.20
C VAL A 92 12.71 -15.13 4.04
N PHE A 93 11.44 -14.90 4.35
CA PHE A 93 10.98 -13.68 5.02
C PHE A 93 10.85 -13.81 6.54
N ALA A 94 10.75 -15.03 7.08
CA ALA A 94 10.58 -15.27 8.51
C ALA A 94 11.70 -14.66 9.39
N LYS A 95 12.88 -14.40 8.85
CA LYS A 95 13.98 -13.73 9.57
C LYS A 95 13.76 -12.22 9.78
N TYR A 96 12.86 -11.61 9.01
CA TYR A 96 12.56 -10.17 9.06
C TYR A 96 11.21 -9.87 9.73
N GLY A 97 10.50 -10.88 10.23
CA GLY A 97 9.19 -10.67 10.84
C GLY A 97 8.33 -11.92 10.81
N ALA A 98 7.14 -11.83 11.40
CA ALA A 98 6.18 -12.91 11.37
C ALA A 98 5.48 -12.94 10.01
N VAL A 99 5.63 -14.04 9.27
CA VAL A 99 4.85 -14.26 8.05
C VAL A 99 3.46 -14.73 8.44
N ILE A 100 2.46 -13.88 8.23
CA ILE A 100 1.07 -14.12 8.56
C ILE A 100 0.43 -15.01 7.50
N ASP A 101 0.60 -14.64 6.23
CA ASP A 101 0.08 -15.41 5.11
C ASP A 101 0.92 -15.27 3.83
N VAL A 102 0.72 -16.18 2.88
CA VAL A 102 1.42 -16.20 1.58
C VAL A 102 0.41 -16.34 0.45
N TYR A 103 0.47 -15.40 -0.49
CA TYR A 103 -0.31 -15.37 -1.73
C TYR A 103 0.59 -15.72 -2.92
N GLU A 104 0.03 -15.74 -4.14
CA GLU A 104 0.78 -16.07 -5.35
C GLU A 104 1.93 -15.08 -5.59
N ASP A 105 1.63 -13.78 -5.51
CA ASP A 105 2.58 -12.71 -5.84
C ASP A 105 3.14 -11.94 -4.63
N CYS A 106 2.67 -12.22 -3.41
CA CYS A 106 3.11 -11.48 -2.22
C CYS A 106 2.98 -12.24 -0.90
N VAL A 107 3.63 -11.69 0.14
CA VAL A 107 3.55 -12.18 1.52
C VAL A 107 2.94 -11.10 2.40
N LEU A 108 1.98 -11.48 3.25
CA LEU A 108 1.54 -10.64 4.35
C LEU A 108 2.42 -10.87 5.57
N MET A 109 3.08 -9.82 6.02
CA MET A 109 4.01 -9.85 7.15
C MET A 109 3.54 -8.93 8.26
N CYS A 110 3.78 -9.35 9.50
CA CYS A 110 3.74 -8.51 10.69
C CYS A 110 5.19 -8.26 11.13
N ALA A 111 5.66 -7.04 10.97
CA ALA A 111 7.00 -6.61 11.37
C ALA A 111 7.04 -5.09 11.52
N SER A 112 8.00 -4.59 12.30
CA SER A 112 8.22 -3.15 12.41
C SER A 112 8.84 -2.56 11.14
N GLU A 113 8.71 -1.25 10.97
CA GLU A 113 9.36 -0.51 9.87
C GLU A 113 10.87 -0.80 9.75
N ASP A 114 11.61 -0.85 10.87
CA ASP A 114 13.05 -1.15 10.87
C ASP A 114 13.37 -2.54 10.30
N GLN A 115 12.50 -3.53 10.55
CA GLN A 115 12.68 -4.87 10.00
C GLN A 115 12.32 -4.93 8.52
N MET A 116 11.29 -4.18 8.11
CA MET A 116 10.92 -4.02 6.70
C MET A 116 12.04 -3.35 5.88
N TYR A 117 12.79 -2.42 6.48
CA TYR A 117 13.97 -1.82 5.82
C TYR A 117 14.98 -2.88 5.37
N GLN A 118 15.20 -3.92 6.17
CA GLN A 118 16.15 -5.00 5.86
C GLN A 118 15.68 -5.91 4.72
N ILE A 119 14.37 -5.96 4.43
CA ILE A 119 13.81 -6.73 3.31
C ILE A 119 14.14 -6.08 1.95
N THR A 120 14.50 -4.79 1.93
CA THR A 120 14.89 -4.10 0.69
C THR A 120 16.19 -4.61 0.06
N GLU A 121 16.95 -5.46 0.77
CA GLU A 121 18.02 -6.27 0.18
C GLU A 121 17.51 -7.15 -0.98
N TYR A 122 16.24 -7.54 -0.92
CA TYR A 122 15.52 -8.16 -2.02
C TYR A 122 14.85 -7.08 -2.87
N LYS A 123 14.87 -7.23 -4.20
CA LYS A 123 14.07 -6.38 -5.10
C LYS A 123 12.60 -6.58 -4.75
N THR A 124 12.05 -5.71 -3.92
CA THR A 124 10.71 -5.86 -3.38
C THR A 124 9.94 -4.55 -3.43
N LYS A 125 8.63 -4.67 -3.58
CA LYS A 125 7.69 -3.58 -3.31
C LYS A 125 7.03 -3.89 -1.98
N ILE A 126 7.23 -3.01 -1.01
CA ILE A 126 6.61 -3.09 0.31
C ILE A 126 5.42 -2.14 0.32
N VAL A 127 4.25 -2.64 0.69
CA VAL A 127 3.01 -1.87 0.80
C VAL A 127 2.49 -2.00 2.23
N PRO A 128 2.50 -0.93 3.04
CA PRO A 128 1.88 -0.98 4.36
C PRO A 128 0.37 -1.23 4.23
N ILE A 129 -0.17 -2.01 5.15
CA ILE A 129 -1.62 -2.17 5.31
C ILE A 129 -2.08 -1.07 6.26
N ASP A 130 -2.80 -0.10 5.71
CA ASP A 130 -3.64 0.77 6.52
C ASP A 130 -4.98 0.06 6.82
N PHE A 131 -5.56 0.38 7.97
CA PHE A 131 -6.90 -0.12 8.33
C PHE A 131 -8.00 0.79 7.78
N THR A 132 -7.72 1.53 6.71
CA THR A 132 -8.73 2.37 6.07
C THR A 132 -9.62 1.50 5.20
N PRO A 133 -10.95 1.50 5.42
CA PRO A 133 -11.84 0.63 4.64
C PRO A 133 -11.85 1.03 3.17
N ILE A 134 -11.80 0.03 2.28
CA ILE A 134 -12.08 0.20 0.87
C ILE A 134 -13.58 0.48 0.72
N VAL A 135 -13.91 1.69 0.30
CA VAL A 135 -15.30 2.08 0.04
C VAL A 135 -15.72 1.56 -1.32
N TYR A 136 -16.49 0.47 -1.31
CA TYR A 136 -17.22 0.02 -2.50
C TYR A 136 -18.49 0.86 -2.62
N ASN A 137 -18.51 1.80 -3.56
CA ASN A 137 -19.71 2.57 -3.85
C ASN A 137 -20.81 1.64 -4.39
N SER A 138 -21.72 1.23 -3.52
CA SER A 138 -22.93 0.45 -3.83
C SER A 138 -24.06 1.29 -4.42
N GLY A 139 -23.84 2.59 -4.61
CA GLY A 139 -24.72 3.47 -5.35
C GLY A 139 -24.28 3.54 -6.80
N SER A 140 -25.05 2.92 -7.69
CA SER A 140 -24.96 3.12 -9.13
C SER A 140 -23.54 2.90 -9.67
N THR A 141 -23.27 1.69 -10.14
CA THR A 141 -22.70 1.68 -11.50
C THR A 141 -23.73 2.44 -12.35
N SER A 142 -23.52 3.75 -12.46
CA SER A 142 -23.58 4.33 -13.77
C SER A 142 -22.55 3.48 -14.50
N GLN A 143 -23.02 2.35 -15.06
CA GLN A 143 -22.57 1.97 -16.37
C GLN A 143 -22.57 3.32 -17.07
N ILE A 144 -21.37 3.87 -17.26
CA ILE A 144 -21.17 4.84 -18.29
C ILE A 144 -21.57 4.02 -19.51
N THR A 145 -22.87 3.99 -19.80
CA THR A 145 -23.39 3.47 -21.03
C THR A 145 -22.63 4.32 -22.01
N SER A 146 -21.71 3.71 -22.76
CA SER A 146 -20.78 4.37 -23.67
C SER A 146 -21.49 5.32 -24.65
N ASN A 147 -22.82 5.25 -24.70
CA ASN A 147 -23.76 6.12 -25.39
C ASN A 147 -23.83 7.58 -24.91
N ASN A 148 -23.23 7.97 -23.77
CA ASN A 148 -23.23 9.38 -23.29
C ASN A 148 -21.85 9.94 -22.93
N LEU A 149 -20.76 9.22 -23.21
CA LEU A 149 -19.48 9.89 -23.35
C LEU A 149 -19.51 10.58 -24.72
N GLN A 150 -19.83 11.88 -24.74
CA GLN A 150 -19.42 12.66 -25.90
C GLN A 150 -17.89 12.53 -25.96
N THR A 151 -17.41 11.88 -27.01
CA THR A 151 -16.00 11.87 -27.40
C THR A 151 -15.59 13.32 -27.54
N ASP A 152 -14.85 13.83 -26.56
CA ASP A 152 -14.23 15.14 -26.65
C ASP A 152 -12.94 14.95 -27.44
N PRO A 153 -12.84 15.46 -28.68
CA PRO A 153 -11.66 15.28 -29.51
C PRO A 153 -10.39 15.81 -28.84
N LEU A 154 -10.51 16.78 -27.92
CA LEU A 154 -9.37 17.27 -27.15
C LEU A 154 -8.89 16.22 -26.15
N ILE A 155 -9.80 15.53 -25.46
CA ILE A 155 -9.46 14.46 -24.52
C ILE A 155 -8.83 13.29 -25.26
N GLU A 156 -9.38 12.91 -26.42
CA GLU A 156 -8.80 11.84 -27.26
C GLU A 156 -7.38 12.19 -27.70
N GLN A 157 -7.15 13.41 -28.18
CA GLN A 157 -5.81 13.90 -28.53
C GLN A 157 -4.87 13.91 -27.32
N MET A 158 -5.36 14.25 -26.12
CA MET A 158 -4.56 14.21 -24.89
C MET A 158 -4.15 12.78 -24.53
N VAL A 159 -5.06 11.81 -24.68
CA VAL A 159 -4.79 10.38 -24.41
C VAL A 159 -3.82 9.81 -25.45
N GLU A 160 -4.02 10.09 -26.74
CA GLU A 160 -3.13 9.64 -27.82
C GLU A 160 -1.73 10.23 -27.71
N ALA A 161 -1.58 11.42 -27.12
CA ALA A 161 -0.28 12.04 -26.87
C ALA A 161 0.51 11.38 -25.74
N VAL A 162 -0.12 10.51 -24.92
CA VAL A 162 0.59 9.76 -23.87
C VAL A 162 1.37 8.60 -24.50
N SER A 163 2.70 8.69 -24.43
CA SER A 163 3.61 7.66 -24.93
C SER A 163 3.96 6.66 -23.83
N GLU A 164 3.73 5.36 -24.11
CA GLU A 164 4.16 4.25 -23.26
C GLU A 164 5.69 4.25 -23.05
N ASP A 165 6.48 4.42 -24.11
CA ASP A 165 7.94 4.54 -24.03
C ASP A 165 8.38 5.68 -23.11
N SER A 166 7.67 6.82 -23.13
CA SER A 166 7.94 7.92 -22.21
C SER A 166 7.65 7.50 -20.77
N LEU A 167 6.52 6.83 -20.50
CA LEU A 167 6.20 6.33 -19.17
C LEU A 167 7.25 5.33 -18.68
N GLU A 168 7.63 4.36 -19.50
CA GLU A 168 8.66 3.38 -19.19
C GLU A 168 10.02 4.03 -18.95
N TYR A 169 10.40 5.03 -19.75
CA TYR A 169 11.63 5.79 -19.52
C TYR A 169 11.59 6.49 -18.15
N HIS A 170 10.52 7.23 -17.83
CA HIS A 170 10.42 7.94 -16.54
C HIS A 170 10.34 6.97 -15.37
N LEU A 171 9.63 5.86 -15.51
CA LEU A 171 9.63 4.78 -14.52
C LEU A 171 11.04 4.21 -14.36
N SER A 172 11.75 3.89 -15.44
CA SER A 172 13.11 3.38 -15.39
C SER A 172 14.11 4.38 -14.79
N GLN A 173 13.90 5.69 -14.92
CA GLN A 173 14.71 6.67 -14.21
C GLN A 173 14.34 6.70 -12.73
N LEU A 174 13.06 6.67 -12.38
CA LEU A 174 12.59 6.65 -11.00
C LEU A 174 12.90 5.34 -10.25
N THR A 175 12.99 4.23 -10.97
CA THR A 175 13.30 2.88 -10.45
C THR A 175 14.75 2.46 -10.70
N GLY A 176 15.45 3.14 -11.61
CA GLY A 176 16.76 2.77 -12.15
C GLY A 176 17.75 3.93 -12.25
N ILE A 177 17.54 5.04 -11.53
CA ILE A 177 18.67 5.64 -10.81
C ILE A 177 19.32 4.44 -10.06
N LEU A 178 20.51 3.97 -10.50
CA LEU A 178 21.50 2.99 -9.97
C LEU A 178 22.35 2.52 -11.19
N PRO A 179 23.71 2.37 -11.17
CA PRO A 179 24.66 2.41 -10.05
C PRO A 179 25.67 3.59 -10.14
N ILE A 180 26.41 3.84 -9.05
CA ILE A 180 27.73 4.49 -9.13
C ILE A 180 28.73 3.34 -9.23
N THR A 181 29.51 3.27 -10.31
CA THR A 181 30.76 2.49 -10.29
C THR A 181 31.71 3.16 -9.31
N THR A 182 31.97 2.51 -8.18
CA THR A 182 33.18 2.80 -7.42
C THR A 182 34.37 2.24 -8.19
N ASP A 183 35.54 2.87 -8.08
CA ASP A 183 36.77 2.48 -8.80
C ASP A 183 37.26 1.05 -8.47
N GLU A 184 36.58 0.34 -7.56
CA GLU A 184 36.89 -1.00 -7.08
C GLU A 184 36.06 -2.12 -7.75
N GLY A 185 35.12 -1.80 -8.65
CA GLY A 185 34.39 -2.81 -9.44
C GLY A 185 33.27 -3.55 -8.73
N ASP A 186 32.93 -3.17 -7.49
CA ASP A 186 31.74 -3.68 -6.79
C ASP A 186 30.49 -2.89 -7.21
N THR A 187 29.52 -3.58 -7.81
CA THR A 187 28.24 -2.99 -8.22
C THR A 187 27.20 -3.24 -7.13
N THR A 188 27.18 -2.42 -6.07
CA THR A 188 26.11 -2.48 -5.06
C THR A 188 24.92 -1.64 -5.51
N SER A 189 23.88 -2.33 -5.98
CA SER A 189 22.66 -1.72 -6.51
C SER A 189 21.63 -1.48 -5.39
N PHE A 190 21.75 -0.43 -4.59
CA PHE A 190 20.73 -0.11 -3.58
C PHE A 190 20.46 1.40 -3.46
N TYR A 191 19.39 1.88 -4.11
CA TYR A 191 18.76 3.15 -3.79
C TYR A 191 17.41 2.88 -3.16
N SER A 192 17.32 3.20 -1.89
CA SER A 192 16.06 3.28 -1.18
C SER A 192 15.49 4.69 -1.35
N ARG A 193 14.21 4.78 -1.71
CA ARG A 193 13.45 6.03 -1.67
C ARG A 193 12.82 6.29 -0.30
N PHE A 194 13.21 5.52 0.73
CA PHE A 194 12.86 5.86 2.11
C PHE A 194 13.39 7.26 2.41
N ALA A 195 12.57 8.03 3.10
CA ALA A 195 12.87 9.43 3.33
C ALA A 195 14.13 9.64 4.22
N GLY A 196 14.67 8.57 4.83
CA GLY A 196 15.97 8.53 5.52
C GLY A 196 17.21 8.29 4.64
N ASN A 197 17.09 8.01 3.32
CA ASN A 197 18.24 7.93 2.40
C ASN A 197 18.48 9.31 1.77
N THR A 198 19.09 10.17 2.57
CA THR A 198 19.08 11.64 2.41
C THR A 198 19.93 12.14 1.25
N GLU A 199 21.11 11.58 1.02
CA GLU A 199 22.03 12.03 -0.03
C GLU A 199 21.47 11.75 -1.44
N THR A 200 20.91 10.57 -1.66
CA THR A 200 20.38 10.19 -2.99
C THR A 200 19.15 11.00 -3.37
N ASN A 201 18.20 11.11 -2.45
CA ASN A 201 16.94 11.80 -2.72
C ASN A 201 17.17 13.30 -2.91
N ARG A 202 17.99 13.91 -2.05
CA ARG A 202 18.31 15.34 -2.10
C ARG A 202 19.17 15.72 -3.30
N ASP A 203 20.22 14.97 -3.60
CA ASP A 203 21.24 15.42 -4.57
C ASP A 203 20.98 14.92 -6.00
N ARG A 204 20.12 13.91 -6.19
CA ARG A 204 19.85 13.33 -7.51
C ARG A 204 18.38 13.37 -7.90
N LEU A 205 17.50 12.82 -7.06
CA LEU A 205 16.08 12.68 -7.41
C LEU A 205 15.37 14.04 -7.46
N VAL A 206 15.52 14.86 -6.42
CA VAL A 206 14.88 16.19 -6.35
C VAL A 206 15.34 17.08 -7.52
N PRO A 207 16.65 17.24 -7.83
CA PRO A 207 17.09 18.00 -9.00
C PRO A 207 16.54 17.46 -10.33
N TRP A 208 16.46 16.13 -10.49
CA TRP A 208 15.91 15.52 -11.69
C TRP A 208 14.42 15.81 -11.85
N LEU A 209 13.62 15.66 -10.79
CA LEU A 209 12.18 15.98 -10.79
C LEU A 209 11.95 17.46 -11.09
N LYS A 210 12.74 18.36 -10.51
CA LYS A 210 12.65 19.79 -10.78
C LYS A 210 12.89 20.13 -12.25
N LYS A 211 13.94 19.53 -12.82
CA LYS A 211 14.23 19.68 -14.26
C LYS A 211 13.06 19.19 -15.10
N LYS A 212 12.44 18.06 -14.75
CA LYS A 212 11.28 17.52 -15.47
C LYS A 212 10.04 18.40 -15.38
N PHE A 213 9.73 18.96 -14.21
CA PHE A 213 8.63 19.91 -14.09
C PHE A 213 8.82 21.16 -14.96
N LEU A 214 10.04 21.70 -15.03
CA LEU A 214 10.34 22.80 -15.95
C LEU A 214 10.23 22.39 -17.42
N GLU A 215 10.75 21.22 -17.80
CA GLU A 215 10.63 20.67 -19.17
C GLU A 215 9.17 20.46 -19.60
N TYR A 216 8.28 20.12 -18.66
CA TYR A 216 6.85 19.94 -18.90
C TYR A 216 6.01 21.22 -18.81
N GLY A 217 6.67 22.37 -18.65
CA GLY A 217 6.01 23.67 -18.73
C GLY A 217 5.34 24.11 -17.43
N CYS A 218 5.84 23.69 -16.27
CA CYS A 218 5.59 24.43 -15.03
C CYS A 218 6.25 25.82 -15.14
N ASP A 219 5.52 26.87 -14.77
CA ASP A 219 6.01 28.25 -14.75
C ASP A 219 7.03 28.46 -13.62
N SER A 220 6.91 27.71 -12.53
CA SER A 220 7.87 27.72 -11.44
C SER A 220 7.95 26.38 -10.73
N VAL A 221 9.08 26.14 -10.06
CA VAL A 221 9.30 24.94 -9.27
C VAL A 221 9.98 25.31 -7.94
N TYR A 222 9.39 24.89 -6.82
CA TYR A 222 9.87 25.16 -5.47
C TYR A 222 10.25 23.87 -4.74
N GLU A 223 11.04 24.01 -3.69
CA GLU A 223 11.36 22.94 -2.75
C GLU A 223 10.75 23.29 -1.40
N ILE A 224 9.92 22.39 -0.88
CA ILE A 224 9.35 22.52 0.46
C ILE A 224 10.19 21.66 1.41
N PRO A 225 10.92 22.26 2.36
CA PRO A 225 11.63 21.48 3.36
C PRO A 225 10.63 20.74 4.24
N LEU A 226 10.91 19.48 4.54
CA LEU A 226 10.15 18.73 5.54
C LEU A 226 10.60 19.21 6.92
N LEU A 227 9.63 19.47 7.81
CA LEU A 227 9.87 20.12 9.11
C LEU A 227 10.42 19.17 10.18
N ASP A 228 10.56 17.88 9.87
CA ASP A 228 11.02 16.85 10.81
C ASP A 228 12.48 16.44 10.56
N ASN A 229 13.27 16.44 11.64
CA ASN A 229 14.72 16.22 11.68
C ASN A 229 15.20 14.83 11.20
N ASN A 230 14.31 13.98 10.72
CA ASN A 230 14.62 12.64 10.22
C ASN A 230 14.51 12.54 8.68
N TYR A 231 14.14 13.63 8.00
CA TYR A 231 13.86 13.63 6.56
C TYR A 231 14.50 14.85 5.86
N ASP A 232 15.71 14.69 5.30
CA ASP A 232 16.47 15.80 4.71
C ASP A 232 16.18 16.08 3.23
N ALA A 233 15.38 15.25 2.55
CA ALA A 233 15.05 15.47 1.14
C ALA A 233 13.81 16.37 1.00
N PRO A 234 13.92 17.57 0.39
CA PRO A 234 12.78 18.46 0.23
C PRO A 234 11.79 17.93 -0.82
N VAL A 235 10.54 18.35 -0.73
CA VAL A 235 9.49 17.99 -1.70
C VAL A 235 9.54 18.98 -2.88
N PRO A 236 9.79 18.54 -4.12
CA PRO A 236 9.72 19.40 -5.29
C PRO A 236 8.26 19.64 -5.68
N VAL A 237 7.88 20.91 -5.90
CA VAL A 237 6.52 21.32 -6.27
C VAL A 237 6.57 22.16 -7.54
N GLY A 238 6.01 21.64 -8.63
CA GLY A 238 5.83 22.38 -9.89
C GLY A 238 4.48 23.13 -9.89
N ILE A 239 4.51 24.41 -10.27
CA ILE A 239 3.32 25.26 -10.37
C ILE A 239 3.14 25.67 -11.83
N ARG A 240 1.92 25.53 -12.34
CA ARG A 240 1.49 26.09 -13.62
C ARG A 240 0.35 27.07 -13.38
N ILE A 241 0.53 28.30 -13.80
CA ILE A 241 -0.44 29.38 -13.63
C ILE A 241 -1.48 29.24 -14.74
N GLY A 242 -2.72 28.97 -14.36
CA GLY A 242 -3.84 28.98 -15.29
C GLY A 242 -4.01 30.39 -15.87
N LYS A 243 -4.13 30.49 -17.19
CA LYS A 243 -4.56 31.74 -17.84
C LYS A 243 -6.08 31.75 -17.86
N GLU A 244 -6.70 32.75 -17.24
CA GLU A 244 -8.12 33.02 -17.48
C GLU A 244 -8.30 33.39 -18.96
N ASN A 245 -8.98 32.54 -19.72
CA ASN A 245 -9.12 32.55 -21.19
C ASN A 245 -7.84 32.25 -21.99
N PRO A 246 -7.50 30.97 -22.20
CA PRO A 246 -6.51 30.60 -23.20
C PRO A 246 -7.05 30.95 -24.60
N SER A 247 -6.38 31.90 -25.26
CA SER A 247 -6.58 32.28 -26.66
C SER A 247 -6.09 31.21 -27.62
#